data_AF-A0A9Q9WKE8-F1
#
_entry.id   AF-A0A9Q9WKE8-F1
#
_cell.length_a   1.000
_cell.length_b   1.000
_cell.length_c   1.000
_cell.angle_alpha   90.00
_cell.angle_beta   90.00
_cell.angle_gamma   90.00
#
_symmetry.space_group_name_H-M   'P 1'
#
loop_
_entity.id
_entity.type
_entity.pdbx_description
1 polymer ?
#
loop_
_entity_poly.entity_id
_entity_poly.type
_entity_poly.pdbx_seq_one_letter_code
_entity_poly.pdbx_strand_id
1 'polypeptide(L)'
;MRGGDVAERGAQILVLCGTWVGYEQPGCKGEQYVFEKGEYPRWDAWTNSRRSDCIVAFRPIKVDSQEHKIVLYENPSFAGKKIEITDDDVPSFHAHGYHEKVSSVRVQSGTWVAYHYPGYRGYQYLFEKGEFKDCAEFGAVLPQIQSVRRIRDMQYHPRGAFQPST
;
A
#
# COMPACT_ATOMS: atom_id res chain seq x y z
N MET A 1 -28.06 12.69 33.93
CA MET A 1 -27.16 13.61 33.18
C MET A 1 -25.75 13.46 33.73
N ARG A 2 -24.77 13.34 32.82
CA ARG A 2 -23.30 13.26 33.02
C ARG A 2 -22.82 11.97 33.68
N GLY A 3 -21.83 11.26 33.15
CA GLY A 3 -20.93 11.52 32.05
C GLY A 3 -19.69 10.65 32.26
N GLY A 4 -19.16 10.08 31.19
CA GLY A 4 -17.93 9.31 31.22
C GLY A 4 -17.93 8.13 30.27
N ASP A 5 -18.16 8.38 28.98
CA ASP A 5 -17.72 7.48 27.92
C ASP A 5 -16.19 7.45 27.95
N VAL A 6 -15.62 6.55 28.75
CA VAL A 6 -14.19 6.22 28.63
C VAL A 6 -14.05 5.26 27.47
N ALA A 7 -13.65 5.79 26.32
CA ALA A 7 -13.07 5.00 25.26
C ALA A 7 -11.73 5.62 24.86
N GLU A 8 -10.69 5.33 25.63
CA GLU A 8 -9.34 5.37 25.07
C GLU A 8 -9.18 4.15 24.15
N ARG A 9 -9.36 4.37 22.85
CA ARG A 9 -8.85 3.46 21.81
C ARG A 9 -7.80 4.23 21.02
N GLY A 10 -6.63 4.39 21.64
CA GLY A 10 -5.45 4.97 21.00
C GLY A 10 -4.37 3.90 20.88
N ALA A 11 -4.54 2.93 19.98
CA ALA A 11 -3.43 2.07 19.64
C ALA A 11 -2.32 2.94 19.02
N GLN A 12 -1.09 2.74 19.47
CA GLN A 12 0.12 3.31 18.88
C GLN A 12 0.98 2.16 18.35
N ILE A 13 1.65 2.37 17.23
CA ILE A 13 2.53 1.38 16.62
C ILE A 13 3.93 1.98 16.50
N LEU A 14 4.92 1.25 17.00
CA LEU A 14 6.34 1.57 16.84
C LEU A 14 6.99 0.47 16.01
N VAL A 15 7.49 0.82 14.82
CA VAL A 15 8.26 -0.10 13.99
C VAL A 15 9.74 0.18 14.17
N LEU A 16 10.41 -0.71 14.90
CA LEU A 16 11.85 -0.60 15.17
C LEU A 16 12.71 -1.00 13.97
N CYS A 17 12.29 -2.03 13.24
CA CYS A 17 13.02 -2.56 12.09
C CYS A 17 12.12 -3.22 11.05
N GLY A 18 12.62 -3.23 9.81
CA GLY A 18 11.95 -3.83 8.67
C GLY A 18 10.75 -3.02 8.17
N THR A 19 10.01 -3.65 7.26
CA THR A 19 8.71 -3.17 6.78
C THR A 19 7.67 -4.24 7.06
N TRP A 20 6.49 -3.83 7.51
CA TRP A 20 5.41 -4.71 7.91
C TRP A 20 4.13 -4.37 7.14
N VAL A 21 3.25 -5.35 7.00
CA VAL A 21 1.87 -5.12 6.58
C VAL A 21 0.94 -5.59 7.68
N GLY A 22 0.03 -4.70 8.09
CA GLY A 22 -1.10 -4.99 8.97
C GLY A 22 -2.38 -5.22 8.16
N TYR A 23 -3.30 -5.99 8.73
CA TYR A 23 -4.57 -6.37 8.12
C TYR A 23 -5.75 -6.16 9.06
N GLU A 24 -6.86 -5.68 8.51
CA GLU A 24 -8.11 -5.48 9.24
C GLU A 24 -8.78 -6.79 9.69
N GLN A 25 -8.63 -7.88 8.92
CA GLN A 25 -9.32 -9.16 9.18
C GLN A 25 -8.33 -10.32 9.41
N PRO A 26 -8.74 -11.37 10.15
CA PRO A 26 -7.91 -12.54 10.38
C PRO A 26 -7.52 -13.24 9.07
N GLY A 27 -6.38 -13.93 9.09
CA GLY A 27 -5.88 -14.64 7.92
C GLY A 27 -5.31 -13.74 6.82
N CYS A 28 -4.82 -12.55 7.18
CA CYS A 28 -4.24 -11.56 6.25
C CYS A 28 -5.22 -11.08 5.17
N LYS A 29 -6.44 -10.68 5.59
CA LYS A 29 -7.53 -10.23 4.72
C LYS A 29 -8.03 -8.84 5.12
N GLY A 30 -8.87 -8.25 4.27
CA GLY A 30 -9.45 -6.92 4.51
C GLY A 30 -8.51 -5.79 4.12
N GLU A 31 -8.72 -4.60 4.70
CA GLU A 31 -7.86 -3.44 4.46
C GLU A 31 -6.41 -3.70 4.91
N GLN A 32 -5.47 -3.21 4.10
CA GLN A 32 -4.03 -3.40 4.29
C GLN A 32 -3.38 -2.07 4.70
N TYR A 33 -2.40 -2.14 5.60
CA TYR A 33 -1.65 -0.99 6.10
C TYR A 33 -0.15 -1.30 6.06
N VAL A 34 0.60 -0.57 5.23
CA VAL A 34 2.06 -0.72 5.17
C VAL A 34 2.71 0.14 6.25
N PHE A 35 3.54 -0.48 7.08
CA PHE A 35 4.30 0.18 8.13
C PHE A 35 5.79 0.10 7.82
N GLU A 36 6.40 1.28 7.67
CA GLU A 36 7.85 1.45 7.55
C GLU A 36 8.42 1.80 8.93
N LYS A 37 9.75 1.78 9.07
CA LYS A 37 10.41 2.16 10.34
C LYS A 37 9.95 3.55 10.78
N GLY A 38 9.40 3.65 11.98
CA GLY A 38 8.87 4.91 12.50
C GLY A 38 7.88 4.74 13.64
N GLU A 39 7.37 5.87 14.10
CA GLU A 39 6.35 6.01 15.13
C GLU A 39 5.00 6.36 14.49
N TYR A 40 3.97 5.61 14.86
CA TYR A 40 2.59 5.82 14.44
C TYR A 40 1.75 6.03 15.70
N PRO A 41 1.64 7.28 16.19
CA PRO A 41 1.11 7.56 17.53
C PRO A 41 -0.40 7.36 17.65
N ARG A 42 -1.11 7.27 16.51
CA ARG A 42 -2.58 7.12 16.45
C ARG A 42 -2.99 6.43 15.16
N TRP A 43 -4.24 5.98 15.12
CA TRP A 43 -4.77 5.24 13.98
C TRP A 43 -4.75 6.01 12.67
N ASP A 44 -5.04 7.31 12.70
CA ASP A 44 -5.00 8.19 11.55
C ASP A 44 -3.58 8.40 10.97
N ALA A 45 -2.53 7.94 11.68
CA ALA A 45 -1.16 7.95 11.20
C ALA A 45 -0.83 6.75 10.28
N TRP A 46 -1.56 5.63 10.37
CA TRP A 46 -1.31 4.45 9.53
C TRP A 46 -2.39 4.20 8.48
N THR A 47 -3.61 4.70 8.67
CA THR A 47 -4.65 4.60 7.65
C THR A 47 -4.66 5.79 6.71
N ASN A 48 -4.52 5.50 5.41
CA ASN A 48 -4.67 6.49 4.36
C ASN A 48 -6.13 6.62 3.87
N SER A 49 -7.01 5.71 4.31
CA SER A 49 -8.44 5.70 3.97
C SER A 49 -9.33 6.32 5.04
N ARG A 50 -8.88 6.31 6.31
CA ARG A 50 -9.64 6.69 7.51
C ARG A 50 -10.96 5.91 7.68
N ARG A 51 -11.02 4.67 7.18
CA ARG A 51 -12.23 3.83 7.20
C ARG A 51 -12.33 2.92 8.41
N SER A 52 -11.19 2.45 8.92
CA SER A 52 -11.10 1.50 10.02
C SER A 52 -9.80 1.76 10.80
N ASP A 53 -9.86 1.64 12.12
CA ASP A 53 -8.71 1.64 13.03
C ASP A 53 -8.29 0.22 13.42
N CYS A 54 -9.03 -0.80 12.94
CA CYS A 54 -8.86 -2.18 13.31
C CYS A 54 -7.67 -2.82 12.59
N ILE A 55 -6.75 -3.40 13.37
CA ILE A 55 -5.68 -4.26 12.86
C ILE A 55 -5.64 -5.51 13.73
N VAL A 56 -5.79 -6.67 13.12
CA VAL A 56 -5.89 -7.96 13.83
C VAL A 56 -4.78 -8.94 13.44
N ALA A 57 -4.05 -8.66 12.36
CA ALA A 57 -2.94 -9.49 11.92
C ALA A 57 -1.82 -8.63 11.33
N PHE A 58 -0.58 -9.09 11.50
CA PHE A 58 0.61 -8.50 10.91
C PHE A 58 1.48 -9.59 10.30
N ARG A 59 2.24 -9.23 9.27
CA ARG A 59 3.40 -10.02 8.81
C ARG A 59 4.52 -9.12 8.33
N PRO A 60 5.78 -9.58 8.40
CA PRO A 60 6.88 -8.88 7.75
C PRO A 60 6.71 -8.92 6.23
N ILE A 61 7.13 -7.84 5.57
CA ILE A 61 7.27 -7.76 4.12
C ILE A 61 8.70 -8.13 3.77
N LYS A 62 8.87 -9.07 2.84
CA LYS A 62 10.19 -9.35 2.25
C LYS A 62 10.47 -8.29 1.20
N VAL A 63 11.40 -7.38 1.49
CA VAL A 63 11.90 -6.42 0.52
C VAL A 63 13.15 -7.03 -0.10
N ASP A 64 12.98 -7.64 -1.27
CA ASP A 64 14.06 -8.29 -2.02
C ASP A 64 14.04 -7.78 -3.45
N SER A 65 15.16 -7.19 -3.89
CA SER A 65 15.52 -6.75 -5.25
C SER A 65 15.99 -5.29 -5.30
N GLN A 66 17.12 -5.06 -5.98
CA GLN A 66 17.56 -3.71 -6.32
C GLN A 66 16.74 -3.11 -7.47
N GLU A 67 16.23 -3.95 -8.36
CA GLU A 67 15.40 -3.56 -9.51
C GLU A 67 13.92 -3.72 -9.18
N HIS A 68 13.10 -2.76 -9.62
CA HIS A 68 11.67 -2.75 -9.41
C HIS A 68 10.96 -2.65 -10.75
N LYS A 69 10.09 -3.62 -11.04
CA LYS A 69 9.27 -3.60 -12.25
C LYS A 69 7.87 -4.15 -12.02
N ILE A 70 6.87 -3.31 -12.31
CA ILE A 70 5.44 -3.63 -12.19
C ILE A 70 4.71 -3.23 -13.48
N VAL A 71 3.74 -4.05 -13.87
CA VAL A 71 2.82 -3.78 -14.98
C VAL A 71 1.39 -3.90 -14.47
N LEU A 72 0.61 -2.83 -14.63
CA LEU A 72 -0.80 -2.78 -14.24
C LEU A 72 -1.67 -2.75 -15.49
N TYR A 73 -2.75 -3.52 -15.49
CA TYR A 73 -3.60 -3.77 -16.65
C TYR A 73 -5.05 -3.38 -16.38
N GLU A 74 -5.69 -2.86 -17.42
CA GLU A 74 -7.08 -2.41 -17.41
C GLU A 74 -8.06 -3.54 -17.08
N ASN A 75 -7.87 -4.70 -17.69
CA ASN A 75 -8.79 -5.83 -17.57
C ASN A 75 -8.17 -7.00 -16.81
N PRO A 76 -8.98 -7.92 -16.27
CA PRO A 76 -8.49 -9.16 -15.68
C PRO A 76 -7.62 -9.98 -16.65
N SER A 77 -6.80 -10.87 -16.11
CA SER A 77 -5.93 -11.77 -16.88
C SER A 77 -4.99 -11.04 -17.86
N PHE A 78 -4.48 -9.87 -17.45
CA PHE A 78 -3.42 -9.11 -18.14
C PHE A 78 -3.80 -8.58 -19.52
N ALA A 79 -5.07 -8.17 -19.67
CA ALA A 79 -5.64 -7.68 -20.92
C ALA A 79 -5.94 -6.17 -20.90
N GLY A 80 -6.21 -5.60 -22.08
CA GLY A 80 -6.53 -4.19 -22.25
C GLY A 80 -5.32 -3.27 -22.21
N LYS A 81 -5.55 -1.98 -21.96
CA LYS A 81 -4.47 -1.00 -21.81
C LYS A 81 -3.62 -1.32 -20.58
N LYS A 82 -2.33 -1.01 -20.65
CA LYS A 82 -1.39 -1.22 -19.55
C LYS A 82 -0.55 0.02 -19.25
N ILE A 83 -0.10 0.13 -18.01
CA ILE A 83 0.99 1.02 -17.59
C ILE A 83 2.11 0.16 -17.02
N GLU A 84 3.33 0.42 -17.46
CA GLU A 84 4.55 -0.28 -17.04
C GLU A 84 5.43 0.72 -16.30
N ILE A 85 5.84 0.37 -15.09
CA ILE A 85 6.61 1.25 -14.20
C ILE A 85 7.87 0.48 -13.80
N THR A 86 9.03 1.08 -14.09
CA THR A 86 10.34 0.51 -13.80
C THR A 86 11.13 1.53 -13.00
N ASP A 87 11.62 1.12 -11.82
CA ASP A 87 12.50 1.92 -10.96
C ASP A 87 12.07 3.37 -10.70
N ASP A 88 10.76 3.62 -10.68
CA ASP A 88 10.18 4.93 -10.35
C ASP A 88 8.97 4.81 -9.42
N ASP A 89 8.68 5.88 -8.67
CA ASP A 89 7.43 6.02 -7.90
C ASP A 89 6.47 6.93 -8.68
N VAL A 90 5.22 6.51 -8.82
CA VAL A 90 4.22 7.23 -9.62
C VAL A 90 3.12 7.76 -8.72
N PRO A 91 3.13 9.06 -8.34
CA PRO A 91 2.09 9.65 -7.51
C PRO A 91 0.78 9.90 -8.27
N SER A 92 0.76 9.79 -9.59
CA SER A 92 -0.45 9.95 -10.41
C SER A 92 -0.34 9.19 -11.74
N PHE A 93 -1.22 8.21 -11.94
CA PHE A 93 -1.34 7.49 -13.22
C PHE A 93 -1.84 8.41 -14.35
N HIS A 94 -2.71 9.36 -14.04
CA HIS A 94 -3.22 10.33 -15.01
C HIS A 94 -2.08 11.21 -15.56
N ALA A 95 -1.12 11.60 -14.71
CA ALA A 95 0.06 12.34 -15.15
C ALA A 95 0.95 11.53 -16.11
N HIS A 96 0.80 10.20 -16.11
CA HIS A 96 1.46 9.26 -17.03
C HIS A 96 0.53 8.82 -18.18
N GLY A 97 -0.59 9.52 -18.39
CA GLY A 97 -1.55 9.24 -19.47
C GLY A 97 -2.42 8.00 -19.27
N TYR A 98 -2.37 7.37 -18.10
CA TYR A 98 -3.18 6.18 -17.78
C TYR A 98 -4.39 6.59 -16.93
N HIS A 99 -5.58 6.47 -17.52
CA HIS A 99 -6.86 6.89 -16.91
C HIS A 99 -7.81 5.71 -16.64
N GLU A 100 -7.34 4.50 -16.89
CA GLU A 100 -8.17 3.30 -16.81
C GLU A 100 -8.21 2.74 -15.39
N LYS A 101 -9.20 1.87 -15.16
CA LYS A 101 -9.24 1.00 -13.98
C LYS A 101 -8.02 0.06 -13.97
N VAL A 102 -7.69 -0.54 -12.84
CA VAL A 102 -6.68 -1.60 -12.75
C VAL A 102 -7.33 -2.87 -12.21
N SER A 103 -7.44 -3.88 -13.07
CA SER A 103 -8.07 -5.16 -12.74
C SER A 103 -7.09 -6.34 -12.66
N SER A 104 -5.87 -6.22 -13.17
CA SER A 104 -4.83 -7.24 -12.97
C SER A 104 -3.44 -6.61 -12.95
N VAL A 105 -2.49 -7.28 -12.29
CA VAL A 105 -1.15 -6.76 -12.03
C VAL A 105 -0.10 -7.86 -12.19
N ARG A 106 1.03 -7.54 -12.80
CA ARG A 106 2.24 -8.37 -12.82
C ARG A 106 3.39 -7.64 -12.17
N VAL A 107 3.94 -8.23 -11.11
CA VAL A 107 5.15 -7.74 -10.46
C VAL A 107 6.30 -8.64 -10.90
N GLN A 108 7.15 -8.12 -11.79
CA GLN A 108 8.31 -8.86 -12.29
C GLN A 108 9.44 -8.84 -11.25
N SER A 109 9.64 -7.71 -10.58
CA SER A 109 10.66 -7.52 -9.54
C SER A 109 10.28 -6.41 -8.57
N GLY A 110 10.88 -6.47 -7.37
CA GLY A 110 10.66 -5.52 -6.29
C GLY A 110 9.35 -5.71 -5.54
N THR A 111 9.16 -4.89 -4.52
CA THR A 111 7.93 -4.84 -3.72
C THR A 111 7.31 -3.46 -3.82
N TRP A 112 6.00 -3.41 -3.99
CA TRP A 112 5.26 -2.18 -4.30
C TRP A 112 4.07 -2.01 -3.37
N VAL A 113 3.68 -0.77 -3.14
CA VAL A 113 2.38 -0.44 -2.55
C VAL A 113 1.65 0.51 -3.48
N ALA A 114 0.46 0.10 -3.89
CA ALA A 114 -0.44 0.89 -4.72
C ALA A 114 -1.57 1.48 -3.90
N TYR A 115 -2.14 2.57 -4.40
CA TYR A 115 -3.15 3.34 -3.69
C TYR A 115 -4.34 3.68 -4.57
N HIS A 116 -5.51 3.72 -3.93
CA HIS A 116 -6.79 4.00 -4.56
C HIS A 116 -6.86 5.39 -5.22
N TYR A 117 -6.16 6.39 -4.65
CA TYR A 117 -6.14 7.78 -5.11
C TYR A 117 -4.73 8.28 -5.44
N PRO A 118 -4.60 9.42 -6.15
CA PRO A 118 -3.30 10.04 -6.42
C PRO A 118 -2.67 10.57 -5.13
N GLY A 119 -1.34 10.65 -5.13
CA GLY A 119 -0.55 11.12 -3.99
C GLY A 119 -0.51 10.12 -2.84
N TYR A 120 -0.59 8.82 -3.13
CA TYR A 120 -0.47 7.73 -2.14
C TYR A 120 -1.59 7.73 -1.08
N ARG A 121 -2.82 8.03 -1.49
CA ARG A 121 -3.99 8.18 -0.60
C ARG A 121 -5.05 7.09 -0.77
N GLY A 122 -5.87 6.88 0.25
CA GLY A 122 -6.94 5.89 0.25
C GLY A 122 -6.45 4.48 0.62
N TYR A 123 -7.17 3.46 0.18
CA TYR A 123 -6.80 2.07 0.41
C TYR A 123 -5.42 1.74 -0.15
N GLN A 124 -4.67 0.92 0.58
CA GLN A 124 -3.35 0.43 0.18
C GLN A 124 -3.46 -1.02 -0.32
N TYR A 125 -2.67 -1.36 -1.34
CA TYR A 125 -2.58 -2.70 -1.90
C TYR A 125 -1.11 -3.10 -2.01
N LEU A 126 -0.70 -4.10 -1.23
CA LEU A 126 0.66 -4.64 -1.28
C LEU A 126 0.82 -5.56 -2.48
N PHE A 127 1.87 -5.32 -3.25
CA PHE A 127 2.24 -6.08 -4.44
C PHE A 127 3.66 -6.60 -4.28
N GLU A 128 3.78 -7.87 -3.88
CA GLU A 128 5.03 -8.64 -3.91
C GLU A 128 5.19 -9.32 -5.29
N LYS A 129 6.41 -9.80 -5.61
CA LYS A 129 6.70 -10.48 -6.88
C LYS A 129 5.68 -11.59 -7.17
N GLY A 130 5.03 -11.53 -8.32
CA GLY A 130 3.97 -12.46 -8.68
C GLY A 130 3.02 -11.94 -9.76
N GLU A 131 1.98 -12.73 -10.00
CA GLU A 131 0.92 -12.45 -10.95
C GLU A 131 -0.42 -12.39 -10.21
N PHE A 132 -1.17 -11.29 -10.39
CA PHE A 132 -2.48 -11.07 -9.80
C PHE A 132 -3.50 -10.90 -10.92
N LYS A 133 -4.31 -11.93 -11.18
CA LYS A 133 -5.16 -12.00 -12.38
C LYS A 133 -6.48 -11.24 -12.24
N ASP A 134 -6.86 -10.89 -11.03
CA ASP A 134 -8.10 -10.17 -10.70
C ASP A 134 -7.89 -9.23 -9.51
N CYS A 135 -8.73 -8.19 -9.37
CA CYS A 135 -8.60 -7.23 -8.28
C CYS A 135 -8.91 -7.82 -6.90
N ALA A 136 -9.70 -8.90 -6.85
CA ALA A 136 -9.91 -9.65 -5.62
C ALA A 136 -8.63 -10.30 -5.08
N GLU A 137 -7.67 -10.68 -5.95
CA GLU A 137 -6.42 -11.34 -5.54
C GLU A 137 -5.49 -10.41 -4.76
N PHE A 138 -5.58 -9.09 -4.98
CA PHE A 138 -4.86 -8.08 -4.19
C PHE A 138 -5.75 -7.37 -3.15
N GLY A 139 -6.95 -7.90 -2.90
CA GLY A 139 -7.84 -7.44 -1.83
C GLY A 139 -8.62 -6.15 -2.13
N ALA A 140 -8.73 -5.74 -3.40
CA ALA A 140 -9.50 -4.55 -3.77
C ALA A 140 -10.97 -4.88 -4.02
N VAL A 141 -11.87 -4.10 -3.40
CA VAL A 141 -13.33 -4.17 -3.64
C VAL A 141 -13.69 -3.58 -5.00
N LEU A 142 -12.97 -2.54 -5.43
CA LEU A 142 -13.12 -1.90 -6.73
C LEU A 142 -11.77 -1.89 -7.46
N PRO A 143 -11.72 -2.08 -8.78
CA PRO A 143 -10.49 -2.10 -9.57
C PRO A 143 -9.91 -0.70 -9.78
N GLN A 144 -9.70 0.07 -8.70
CA GLN A 144 -9.26 1.45 -8.77
C GLN A 144 -7.90 1.62 -8.08
N ILE A 145 -6.91 1.99 -8.88
CA ILE A 145 -5.56 2.35 -8.45
C ILE A 145 -5.16 3.58 -9.25
N GLN A 146 -4.64 4.61 -8.58
CA GLN A 146 -4.23 5.87 -9.22
C GLN A 146 -2.83 6.33 -8.86
N SER A 147 -2.16 5.65 -7.92
CA SER A 147 -0.74 5.87 -7.64
C SER A 147 -0.09 4.60 -7.12
N VAL A 148 1.22 4.49 -7.27
CA VAL A 148 2.04 3.37 -6.77
C VAL A 148 3.42 3.87 -6.40
N ARG A 149 4.01 3.30 -5.36
CA ARG A 149 5.42 3.54 -4.99
C ARG A 149 6.11 2.23 -4.69
N ARG A 150 7.43 2.25 -4.78
CA ARG A 150 8.29 1.14 -4.33
C ARG A 150 8.35 1.12 -2.81
N ILE A 151 8.38 -0.07 -2.23
CA ILE A 151 8.80 -0.29 -0.85
C ILE A 151 10.28 -0.59 -0.90
N ARG A 152 11.09 0.27 -0.26
CA ARG A 152 12.54 0.12 -0.21
C ARG A 152 12.96 -0.07 1.24
N ASP A 153 13.91 -0.97 1.48
CA ASP A 153 14.50 -1.05 2.80
C ASP A 153 15.32 0.22 3.04
N MET A 154 14.89 1.03 4.02
CA MET A 154 15.60 2.24 4.44
C MET A 154 17.02 1.95 4.94
N GLN A 155 17.37 0.70 5.28
CA GLN A 155 18.74 0.33 5.61
C GLN A 155 19.70 0.41 4.41
N TYR A 156 19.19 0.27 3.18
CA TYR A 156 20.01 0.29 1.96
C TYR A 156 19.88 1.59 1.14
N HIS A 157 18.88 2.42 1.40
CA HIS A 157 18.63 3.65 0.64
C HIS A 157 18.63 4.92 1.50
N PRO A 158 19.76 5.65 1.60
CA PRO A 158 19.89 6.88 2.40
C PRO A 158 19.09 8.09 1.87
N ARG A 159 18.34 7.98 0.77
CA ARG A 159 17.60 9.10 0.13
C ARG A 159 16.07 8.96 0.15
N GLY A 160 15.51 8.02 0.91
CA GLY A 160 14.08 7.69 0.89
C GLY A 160 13.22 8.37 1.96
N ALA A 161 13.76 9.29 2.76
CA ALA A 161 13.00 9.91 3.84
C ALA A 161 11.85 10.76 3.26
N PHE A 162 10.60 10.29 3.44
CA PHE A 162 9.43 11.14 3.34
C PHE A 162 9.57 12.20 4.44
N GLN A 163 9.92 13.42 4.05
CA GLN A 163 9.94 14.54 4.99
C GLN A 163 8.48 14.97 5.21
N PRO A 164 7.94 14.86 6.43
CA PRO A 164 6.66 15.47 6.74
C PRO A 164 6.83 16.98 6.55
N SER A 165 5.96 17.57 5.72
CA SER A 165 5.89 19.03 5.59
C SER A 165 5.61 19.63 6.96
N THR A 166 6.48 20.55 7.38
CA THR A 166 6.40 21.31 8.63
C THR A 166 5.20 22.24 8.64
#